data_AF-A0A1E4G3T7-F1
#
_entry.id   AF-A0A1E4G3T7-F1
#
_cell.length_a   1.000
_cell.length_b   1.000
_cell.length_c   1.000
_cell.angle_alpha   90.00
_cell.angle_beta   90.00
_cell.angle_gamma   90.00
#
_symmetry.space_group_name_H-M   'P 1'
#
loop_
_entity.id
_entity.type
_entity.pdbx_description
1 polymer ?
#
loop_
_entity_poly.entity_id
_entity_poly.type
_entity_poly.pdbx_seq_one_letter_code
_entity_poly.pdbx_strand_id
1 'polypeptide(L)' 'MSAGGETIPAATPPARRRWLGWAIGLGIVAVLLAANAHLVYVAFSSQPDCVGHLKLPDGSTDHFRAAKSGC' A
#
# COMPACT_ATOMS: atom_id res chain seq x y z
N MET A 1 19.08 -59.29 12.38
CA MET A 1 19.20 -58.04 11.62
C MET A 1 18.57 -56.93 12.43
N SER A 2 19.32 -55.93 12.88
CA SER A 2 18.77 -54.73 13.53
C SER A 2 19.13 -53.55 12.65
N ALA A 3 18.12 -52.91 12.04
CA ALA A 3 18.30 -51.72 11.22
C ALA A 3 18.53 -50.53 12.15
N GLY A 4 19.71 -49.91 12.06
CA GLY A 4 20.02 -48.66 12.72
C GLY A 4 19.21 -47.53 12.11
N GLY A 5 18.34 -46.90 12.90
CA GLY A 5 17.68 -45.66 12.54
C GLY A 5 18.65 -44.50 12.67
N GLU A 6 19.15 -44.00 11.54
CA GLU A 6 19.96 -42.79 11.49
C GLU A 6 19.04 -41.58 11.71
N THR A 7 19.12 -40.98 12.88
CA THR A 7 18.41 -39.73 13.19
C THR A 7 19.08 -38.59 12.43
N ILE A 8 18.40 -38.04 11.41
CA ILE A 8 18.89 -36.84 10.71
C ILE A 8 18.87 -35.66 11.69
N PRO A 9 20.03 -35.01 11.95
CA PRO A 9 20.05 -33.82 12.79
C PRO A 9 19.31 -32.68 12.08
N ALA A 10 18.29 -32.12 12.73
CA ALA A 10 17.61 -30.91 12.28
C ALA A 10 18.61 -29.75 12.29
N ALA A 11 19.19 -29.44 11.13
CA ALA A 11 20.13 -28.34 10.98
C ALA A 11 19.42 -27.01 11.29
N THR A 12 19.76 -26.40 12.42
CA THR A 12 19.24 -25.07 12.78
C THR A 12 19.94 -24.02 11.90
N PRO A 13 19.21 -23.19 11.13
CA PRO A 13 19.85 -22.20 10.27
C PRO A 13 20.71 -21.24 11.11
N PRO A 14 21.90 -20.86 10.63
CA PRO A 14 22.81 -20.01 11.39
C PRO A 14 22.14 -18.65 11.63
N ALA A 15 22.28 -18.11 12.85
CA ALA A 15 21.60 -16.89 13.30
C ALA A 15 21.70 -15.71 12.31
N ARG A 16 22.85 -15.57 11.61
CA ARG A 16 23.06 -14.59 10.53
C ARG A 16 22.01 -14.62 9.42
N ARG A 17 21.54 -15.81 9.03
CA ARG A 17 20.54 -15.98 7.96
C ARG A 17 19.14 -15.62 8.43
N ARG A 18 18.88 -15.75 9.74
CA ARG A 18 17.65 -15.29 10.37
C ARG A 18 17.60 -13.76 10.45
N TRP A 19 18.72 -13.12 10.81
CA TRP A 19 18.86 -11.66 10.78
C TRP A 19 18.71 -11.08 9.38
N LEU A 20 19.29 -11.73 8.36
CA LEU A 20 19.12 -11.31 6.97
C LEU A 20 17.64 -11.38 6.54
N GLY A 21 16.92 -12.45 6.90
CA GLY A 21 15.49 -12.57 6.64
C GLY A 21 14.67 -11.44 7.30
N TRP A 22 15.00 -11.09 8.55
CA TRP A 22 14.38 -9.95 9.24
C TRP A 22 14.69 -8.62 8.56
N ALA A 23 15.95 -8.38 8.17
CA ALA A 23 16.34 -7.15 7.48
C ALA A 23 15.60 -6.98 6.15
N ILE A 24 15.49 -8.06 5.37
CA ILE A 24 14.73 -8.07 4.11
C ILE A 24 13.24 -7.82 4.38
N GLY A 25 12.65 -8.55 5.35
CA GLY A 25 11.24 -8.39 5.70
C GLY A 25 10.90 -6.96 6.14
N LEU A 26 11.71 -6.38 7.03
CA LEU A 26 11.55 -4.99 7.47
C LEU A 26 11.77 -4.00 6.33
N GLY A 27 12.73 -4.25 5.44
CA GLY A 27 12.96 -3.43 4.26
C GLY A 27 11.74 -3.40 3.33
N ILE A 28 11.14 -4.56 3.04
CA ILE A 28 9.93 -4.67 2.22
C ILE A 28 8.77 -3.91 2.87
N VAL A 29 8.54 -4.14 4.17
CA VAL A 29 7.47 -3.45 4.92
C VAL A 29 7.67 -1.93 4.89
N ALA A 30 8.90 -1.46 5.11
CA ALA A 30 9.22 -0.04 5.08
C ALA A 30 8.95 0.59 3.69
N VAL A 31 9.35 -0.09 2.61
CA VAL A 31 9.08 0.37 1.23
C VAL A 31 7.59 0.45 0.95
N LEU A 32 6.83 -0.58 1.33
CA LEU A 32 5.37 -0.59 1.14
C LEU A 32 4.72 0.56 1.91
N LEU A 33 5.09 0.76 3.18
CA LEU A 33 4.55 1.87 3.98
C LEU A 33 4.89 3.23 3.38
N ALA A 34 6.15 3.43 2.97
CA ALA A 34 6.58 4.68 2.35
C ALA A 34 5.83 4.97 1.03
N ALA A 35 5.68 3.96 0.17
CA ALA A 35 4.95 4.10 -1.09
C ALA A 35 3.48 4.45 -0.86
N ASN A 36 2.79 3.76 0.05
CA ASN A 36 1.40 4.05 0.37
C ASN A 36 1.24 5.43 1.02
N ALA A 37 2.12 5.81 1.94
CA ALA A 37 2.11 7.14 2.55
C ALA A 37 2.34 8.24 1.51
N HIS A 38 3.21 8.00 0.52
CA HIS A 38 3.45 8.93 -0.58
C HIS A 38 2.19 9.12 -1.44
N LEU A 39 1.46 8.04 -1.77
CA LEU A 39 0.21 8.14 -2.53
C LEU A 39 -0.84 8.96 -1.78
N VAL A 40 -1.00 8.72 -0.48
CA VAL A 40 -1.91 9.49 0.38
C VAL A 40 -1.49 10.97 0.40
N TYR A 41 -0.20 11.25 0.57
CA TYR A 41 0.31 12.62 0.56
C TYR A 41 0.01 13.32 -0.77
N VAL A 42 0.28 12.68 -1.91
CA VAL A 42 -0.02 13.23 -3.24
C VAL A 42 -1.50 13.52 -3.39
N ALA A 43 -2.38 12.58 -3.00
CA ALA A 43 -3.83 12.74 -3.10
C ALA A 43 -4.34 14.01 -2.38
N PHE A 44 -3.73 14.37 -1.25
CA PHE A 44 -4.09 15.58 -0.49
C PHE A 44 -3.32 16.83 -0.92
N SER A 45 -2.09 16.68 -1.43
CA SER A 45 -1.22 17.80 -1.80
C SER A 45 -1.58 18.40 -3.17
N SER A 46 -2.16 17.63 -4.07
CA SER A 46 -2.43 18.01 -5.47
C SER A 46 -3.59 19.01 -5.68
N GLN A 47 -3.96 19.83 -4.69
CA GLN A 47 -5.15 20.70 -4.70
C GLN A 47 -6.47 19.91 -4.83
N PRO A 48 -7.05 19.42 -3.71
CA PRO A 48 -8.47 19.11 -3.65
C PRO A 48 -9.30 20.40 -3.45
N ASP A 49 -8.73 21.56 -3.82
CA ASP A 49 -9.44 22.83 -3.74
C ASP A 49 -10.57 22.69 -4.74
N CYS A 50 -11.76 22.43 -4.19
CA CYS A 50 -13.00 22.31 -4.92
C CYS A 50 -13.09 23.60 -5.72
N VAL A 51 -12.70 23.54 -6.99
CA VAL A 51 -12.79 24.69 -7.89
C VAL A 51 -14.23 25.13 -7.73
N GLY A 52 -14.41 26.35 -7.21
CA GLY A 52 -15.73 26.89 -6.94
C GLY A 52 -16.48 26.89 -8.26
N HIS A 53 -17.21 25.81 -8.54
CA HIS A 53 -18.22 25.79 -9.56
C HIS A 53 -19.25 26.76 -9.02
N LEU A 54 -19.02 28.03 -9.38
CA LEU A 54 -19.95 29.12 -9.28
C LEU A 54 -21.26 28.54 -9.80
N LYS A 55 -22.16 28.28 -8.87
CA LYS A 55 -23.54 27.97 -9.16
C LYS A 55 -24.08 29.22 -9.85
N LEU A 56 -23.93 29.30 -11.18
CA LEU A 56 -24.66 30.30 -11.95
C LEU A 56 -26.16 30.04 -11.68
N PRO A 57 -26.95 31.10 -11.48
CA PRO A 57 -28.35 30.98 -11.13
C PRO A 57 -29.10 30.14 -12.18
N ASP A 58 -29.90 29.22 -11.66
CA ASP A 58 -31.12 28.67 -12.24
C ASP A 58 -31.66 29.38 -13.50
N GLY A 59 -31.72 28.66 -14.63
CA GLY A 59 -32.30 29.23 -15.84
C GLY A 59 -32.57 28.34 -17.06
N SER A 60 -32.29 27.03 -17.05
CA SER A 60 -32.74 26.17 -18.17
C SER A 60 -33.00 24.73 -17.77
N THR A 61 -34.25 24.33 -17.99
CA THR A 61 -34.79 22.99 -17.92
C THR A 61 -34.50 22.29 -19.23
N ASP A 62 -33.34 21.65 -19.39
CA ASP A 62 -33.23 20.45 -20.24
C ASP A 62 -31.82 19.82 -20.25
N HIS A 63 -31.81 18.56 -19.83
CA HIS A 63 -30.93 17.46 -20.24
C HIS A 63 -29.52 17.28 -19.64
N PHE A 64 -29.33 16.03 -19.16
CA PHE A 64 -28.16 15.27 -18.71
C PHE A 64 -27.02 16.03 -18.00
N ARG A 65 -26.88 15.80 -16.69
CA ARG A 65 -25.70 16.18 -15.92
C ARG A 65 -24.99 14.93 -15.40
N ALA A 66 -23.69 14.81 -15.70
CA ALA A 66 -22.82 13.85 -15.03
C ALA A 66 -22.70 14.18 -13.53
N ALA A 67 -22.59 13.16 -12.68
CA ALA A 67 -22.30 13.36 -11.27
C ALA A 67 -20.94 14.05 -11.13
N LYS A 68 -20.92 15.17 -10.40
CA LYS A 68 -19.71 15.97 -10.17
C LYS A 68 -18.76 15.18 -9.26
N SER A 69 -17.65 14.69 -9.80
CA SER A 69 -16.63 14.01 -9.01
C SER A 69 -15.81 15.02 -8.21
N GLY A 70 -15.94 14.95 -6.88
CA GLY A 70 -14.96 15.35 -5.88
C GLY A 70 -14.45 16.78 -5.98
N CYS A 71 -15.25 17.73 -5.47
CA CYS A 71 -14.87 19.13 -5.25
C CYS A 71 -14.77 19.98 -6.54
#